data_AF-A0A7S2Q4A1-F1
#
_entry.id   AF-A0A7S2Q4A1-F1
#
_cell.length_a   1.000
_cell.length_b   1.000
_cell.length_c   1.000
_cell.angle_alpha   90.00
_cell.angle_beta   90.00
_cell.angle_gamma   90.00
#
_symmetry.space_group_name_H-M   'P 1'
#
loop_
_entity.id
_entity.type
_entity.pdbx_description
1 polymer ?
#
loop_
_entity_poly.entity_id
_entity_poly.type
_entity_poly.pdbx_seq_one_letter_code
_entity_poly.pdbx_strand_id
1 'polypeptide(L)'
;KIRDFLTARGISTELYGSIQAFFKETYSKKDIRVFERDIRFFNEVPETMRMKLHAGIYMPALRTHIGVRTFYSRHYKLMMRVCHTAMTEVSFLTSQDLFLSGTDAVNMYYSLDSNLAY
;
A
#
# COMPACT_ATOMS: atom_id res chain seq x y z
N LYS A 1 -6.26 -19.68 -16.60
CA LYS A 1 -6.00 -18.27 -16.97
C LYS A 1 -4.52 -17.90 -16.91
N ILE A 2 -3.85 -17.87 -15.73
CA ILE A 2 -2.39 -17.63 -15.65
C ILE A 2 -1.58 -18.71 -16.38
N ARG A 3 -1.90 -20.00 -16.16
CA ARG A 3 -1.25 -21.12 -16.84
C ARG A 3 -1.31 -20.98 -18.36
N ASP A 4 -2.50 -20.75 -18.90
CA ASP A 4 -2.73 -20.66 -20.35
C ASP A 4 -2.01 -19.44 -20.97
N PHE A 5 -1.93 -18.32 -20.24
CA PHE A 5 -1.16 -17.13 -20.66
C PHE A 5 0.35 -17.39 -20.74
N LEU A 6 0.91 -18.08 -19.74
CA LEU A 6 2.34 -18.35 -19.65
C LEU A 6 2.79 -19.44 -20.63
N THR A 7 1.93 -20.45 -20.86
CA THR A 7 2.22 -21.53 -21.82
C THR A 7 2.15 -21.01 -23.26
N ALA A 8 1.22 -20.11 -23.56
CA ALA A 8 1.09 -19.47 -24.87
C ALA A 8 2.30 -18.57 -25.24
N ARG A 9 3.13 -18.17 -24.27
CA ARG A 9 4.32 -17.33 -24.50
C ARG A 9 5.65 -18.05 -24.38
N GLY A 10 5.66 -19.38 -24.25
CA GLY A 10 6.89 -20.18 -24.23
C GLY A 10 7.79 -19.89 -23.03
N ILE A 11 7.21 -19.45 -21.91
CA ILE A 11 7.97 -19.17 -20.68
C ILE A 11 8.51 -20.49 -20.12
N SER A 12 9.78 -20.50 -19.71
CA SER A 12 10.44 -21.71 -19.20
C SER A 12 9.69 -22.29 -18.00
N THR A 13 9.68 -23.62 -17.90
CA THR A 13 9.05 -24.35 -16.80
C THR A 13 9.64 -24.01 -15.44
N GLU A 14 10.91 -23.60 -15.39
CA GLU A 14 11.56 -23.10 -14.18
C GLU A 14 11.00 -21.74 -13.75
N LEU A 15 10.86 -20.79 -14.66
CA LEU A 15 10.28 -19.47 -14.34
C LEU A 15 8.80 -19.61 -13.94
N TYR A 16 8.06 -20.48 -14.62
CA TYR A 16 6.69 -20.84 -14.24
C TYR A 16 6.61 -21.45 -12.84
N GLY A 17 7.51 -22.40 -12.53
CA GLY A 17 7.60 -23.03 -11.21
C GLY A 17 7.88 -22.02 -10.11
N SER A 18 8.83 -21.11 -10.33
CA SER A 18 9.16 -20.01 -9.41
C SER A 18 7.99 -19.06 -9.21
N ILE A 19 7.31 -18.64 -10.30
CA ILE A 19 6.13 -17.77 -10.23
C ILE A 19 4.97 -18.47 -9.49
N GLN A 20 4.77 -19.78 -9.73
CA GLN A 20 3.69 -20.53 -9.11
C GLN A 20 3.96 -20.80 -7.62
N ALA A 21 5.20 -21.13 -7.26
CA ALA A 21 5.61 -21.28 -5.87
C ALA A 21 5.41 -19.97 -5.10
N PHE A 22 5.87 -18.87 -5.69
CA PHE A 22 5.65 -17.52 -5.18
C PHE A 22 4.15 -17.19 -5.02
N PHE A 23 3.36 -17.44 -6.07
CA PHE A 23 1.92 -17.19 -6.01
C PHE A 23 1.23 -18.00 -4.90
N LYS A 24 1.64 -19.27 -4.71
CA LYS A 24 1.07 -20.13 -3.68
C LYS A 24 1.47 -19.68 -2.27
N GLU A 25 2.70 -19.26 -2.07
CA GLU A 25 3.20 -18.77 -0.78
C GLU A 25 2.58 -17.40 -0.41
N THR A 26 2.46 -16.51 -1.38
CA THR A 26 1.92 -15.16 -1.19
C THR A 26 0.39 -15.11 -1.12
N TYR A 27 -0.34 -15.93 -1.89
CA TYR A 27 -1.80 -15.78 -2.06
C TYR A 27 -2.65 -16.93 -1.49
N SER A 28 -2.06 -18.02 -0.98
CA SER A 28 -2.87 -19.11 -0.37
C SER A 28 -3.41 -18.76 1.03
N LYS A 29 -2.81 -17.79 1.72
CA LYS A 29 -3.28 -17.26 3.01
C LYS A 29 -4.01 -15.94 2.74
N LYS A 30 -5.28 -16.01 2.35
CA LYS A 30 -6.12 -14.85 2.03
C LYS A 30 -6.28 -13.92 3.24
N ASP A 31 -5.41 -12.93 3.35
CA ASP A 31 -5.83 -11.59 3.74
C ASP A 31 -5.92 -10.78 2.45
N ILE A 32 -7.05 -10.93 1.73
CA ILE A 32 -7.32 -10.08 0.57
C ILE A 32 -7.68 -8.71 1.13
N ARG A 33 -6.66 -7.95 1.51
CA ARG A 33 -6.82 -6.56 1.90
C ARG A 33 -7.28 -5.80 0.67
N VAL A 34 -8.47 -5.24 0.74
CA VAL A 34 -9.02 -4.40 -0.34
C VAL A 34 -8.41 -3.02 -0.19
N PHE A 35 -7.68 -2.58 -1.20
CA PHE A 35 -7.12 -1.24 -1.21
C PHE A 35 -8.14 -0.24 -1.75
N GLU A 36 -8.00 1.02 -1.35
CA GLU A 36 -8.82 2.11 -1.89
C GLU A 36 -8.79 2.15 -3.43
N ARG A 37 -7.61 1.97 -4.03
CA ARG A 37 -7.42 1.94 -5.49
C ARG A 37 -8.22 0.85 -6.22
N ASP A 38 -8.65 -0.19 -5.49
CA ASP A 38 -9.43 -1.29 -6.05
C ASP A 38 -10.93 -0.90 -6.17
N ILE A 39 -11.36 0.15 -5.47
CA ILE A 39 -12.74 0.63 -5.43
C ILE A 39 -12.89 1.86 -6.34
N ARG A 40 -13.23 1.61 -7.61
CA ARG A 40 -13.40 2.67 -8.62
C ARG A 40 -14.44 3.72 -8.24
N PHE A 41 -15.47 3.34 -7.50
CA PHE A 41 -16.55 4.23 -7.05
C PHE A 41 -16.03 5.44 -6.26
N PHE A 42 -14.92 5.31 -5.53
CA PHE A 42 -14.37 6.44 -4.77
C PHE A 42 -13.88 7.59 -5.66
N ASN A 43 -13.65 7.37 -6.95
CA ASN A 43 -13.35 8.45 -7.91
C ASN A 43 -14.59 9.22 -8.37
N GLU A 44 -15.78 8.66 -8.18
CA GLU A 44 -17.07 9.28 -8.55
C GLU A 44 -17.66 10.09 -7.38
N VAL A 45 -17.16 9.87 -6.18
CA VAL A 45 -17.58 10.55 -4.95
C VAL A 45 -17.04 11.98 -4.91
N PRO A 46 -17.83 12.97 -4.43
CA PRO A 46 -17.38 14.35 -4.30
C PRO A 46 -16.07 14.50 -3.51
N GLU A 47 -15.23 15.45 -3.92
CA GLU A 47 -13.91 15.65 -3.34
C GLU A 47 -13.94 15.88 -1.83
N THR A 48 -14.93 16.63 -1.34
CA THR A 48 -15.11 16.88 0.10
C THR A 48 -15.40 15.61 0.90
N MET A 49 -16.01 14.61 0.27
CA MET A 49 -16.25 13.30 0.87
C MET A 49 -15.00 12.41 0.78
N ARG A 50 -14.27 12.43 -0.35
CA ARG A 50 -12.95 11.76 -0.48
C ARG A 50 -11.94 12.25 0.56
N MET A 51 -11.86 13.56 0.78
CA MET A 51 -11.00 14.14 1.83
C MET A 51 -11.35 13.60 3.22
N LYS A 52 -12.64 13.46 3.54
CA LYS A 52 -13.09 12.87 4.82
C LYS A 52 -12.78 11.38 4.90
N LEU A 53 -12.93 10.66 3.79
CA LEU A 53 -12.56 9.24 3.69
C LEU A 53 -11.06 9.05 3.98
N HIS A 54 -10.18 9.76 3.29
CA HIS A 54 -8.73 9.68 3.51
C HIS A 54 -8.33 10.08 4.92
N ALA A 55 -8.96 11.12 5.48
CA ALA A 55 -8.78 11.46 6.89
C ALA A 55 -9.23 10.30 7.80
N GLY A 56 -10.37 9.66 7.52
CA GLY A 56 -10.83 8.49 8.28
C GLY A 56 -9.85 7.32 8.25
N ILE A 57 -9.22 7.06 7.11
CA ILE A 57 -8.28 5.95 6.91
C ILE A 57 -6.92 6.24 7.56
N TYR A 58 -6.30 7.39 7.26
CA TYR A 58 -4.88 7.61 7.57
C TYR A 58 -4.62 8.35 8.89
N MET A 59 -5.57 9.15 9.34
CA MET A 59 -5.40 10.00 10.51
C MET A 59 -5.26 9.24 11.84
N PRO A 60 -5.92 8.09 12.06
CA PRO A 60 -5.68 7.27 13.25
C PRO A 60 -4.20 6.86 13.39
N ALA A 61 -3.56 6.42 12.32
CA ALA A 61 -2.15 6.04 12.30
C ALA A 61 -1.23 7.24 12.59
N LEU A 62 -1.54 8.42 12.03
CA LEU A 62 -0.76 9.62 12.31
C LEU A 62 -0.90 10.12 13.76
N ARG A 63 -2.04 9.87 14.42
CA ARG A 63 -2.26 10.27 15.82
C ARG A 63 -1.43 9.46 16.81
N THR A 64 -1.03 8.23 16.48
CA THR A 64 -0.16 7.42 17.34
C THR A 64 1.28 7.92 17.31
N HIS A 65 1.69 8.61 16.24
CA HIS A 65 3.04 9.13 16.10
C HIS A 65 3.25 10.39 16.97
N ILE A 66 4.17 10.30 17.94
CA ILE A 66 4.44 11.36 18.94
C ILE A 66 4.75 12.71 18.25
N GLY A 67 5.58 12.69 17.19
CA GLY A 67 5.96 13.90 16.45
C GLY A 67 4.84 14.55 15.64
N VAL A 68 3.78 13.79 15.31
CA VAL A 68 2.65 14.30 14.50
C VAL A 68 1.45 14.63 15.39
N ARG A 69 1.34 14.04 16.58
CA ARG A 69 0.21 14.22 17.50
C ARG A 69 -0.04 15.68 17.91
N THR A 70 1.01 16.43 18.24
CA THR A 70 0.91 17.85 18.61
C THR A 70 0.64 18.76 17.42
N PHE A 71 1.18 18.42 16.26
CA PHE A 71 0.91 19.14 15.01
C PHE A 71 -0.55 18.95 14.57
N TYR A 72 -1.05 17.73 14.71
CA TYR A 72 -2.40 17.34 14.37
C TYR A 72 -3.47 18.14 15.12
N SER A 73 -3.34 18.28 16.45
CA SER A 73 -4.32 18.99 17.26
C SER A 73 -4.40 20.49 16.93
N ARG A 74 -3.30 21.07 16.43
CA ARG A 74 -3.22 22.49 16.05
C ARG A 74 -3.61 22.75 14.59
N HIS A 75 -3.42 21.77 13.70
CA HIS A 75 -3.55 21.95 12.25
C HIS A 75 -4.42 20.87 11.59
N TYR A 76 -5.57 20.52 12.19
CA TYR A 76 -6.48 19.48 11.68
C TYR A 76 -6.80 19.60 10.18
N LYS A 77 -7.16 20.79 9.70
CA LYS A 77 -7.50 21.01 8.28
C LYS A 77 -6.32 20.76 7.34
N LEU A 78 -5.11 21.15 7.74
CA LEU A 78 -3.90 20.88 6.98
C LEU A 78 -3.63 19.39 6.94
N MET A 79 -3.78 18.69 8.07
CA MET A 79 -3.60 17.25 8.14
C MET A 79 -4.61 16.49 7.30
N MET A 80 -5.88 16.94 7.23
CA MET A 80 -6.84 16.34 6.28
C MET A 80 -6.37 16.47 4.83
N ARG A 81 -5.76 17.61 4.45
CA ARG A 81 -5.20 17.78 3.11
C ARG A 81 -4.00 16.86 2.89
N VAL A 82 -3.10 16.75 3.87
CA VAL A 82 -1.95 15.82 3.81
C VAL A 82 -2.43 14.38 3.62
N CYS A 83 -3.39 13.92 4.42
CA CYS A 83 -3.99 12.59 4.26
C CYS A 83 -4.60 12.40 2.87
N HIS A 84 -5.19 13.46 2.31
CA HIS A 84 -5.86 13.38 1.01
C HIS A 84 -4.91 13.39 -0.19
N THR A 85 -3.82 14.17 -0.11
CA THR A 85 -2.96 14.42 -1.28
C THR A 85 -1.63 13.67 -1.25
N ALA A 86 -1.15 13.29 -0.07
CA ALA A 86 0.20 12.78 0.12
C ALA A 86 0.25 11.36 0.69
N MET A 87 -0.89 10.74 0.98
CA MET A 87 -0.95 9.41 1.56
C MET A 87 -1.72 8.46 0.66
N THR A 88 -1.18 7.25 0.55
CA THR A 88 -1.80 6.14 -0.17
C THR A 88 -1.46 4.85 0.56
N GLU A 89 -2.35 3.87 0.50
CA GLU A 89 -2.07 2.55 1.04
C GLU A 89 -1.35 1.70 0.00
N VAL A 90 -0.25 1.06 0.44
CA VAL A 90 0.55 0.16 -0.36
C VAL A 90 0.84 -1.09 0.45
N SER A 91 0.93 -2.23 -0.22
CA SER A 91 1.38 -3.48 0.37
C SER A 91 2.60 -3.96 -0.37
N PHE A 92 3.56 -4.46 0.40
CA PHE A 92 4.79 -5.03 -0.11
C PHE A 92 4.83 -6.51 0.21
N LEU A 93 5.50 -7.24 -0.66
CA LEU A 93 5.76 -8.65 -0.46
C LEU A 93 6.96 -8.79 0.46
N THR A 94 7.00 -9.84 1.28
CA THR A 94 8.03 -10.04 2.30
C THR A 94 9.45 -10.07 1.73
N SER A 95 9.61 -10.34 0.43
CA SER A 95 10.88 -10.41 -0.29
C SER A 95 11.16 -9.18 -1.17
N GLN A 96 10.41 -8.08 -1.01
CA GLN A 96 10.57 -6.88 -1.81
C GLN A 96 11.38 -5.82 -1.05
N ASP A 97 12.46 -5.35 -1.67
CA ASP A 97 13.26 -4.26 -1.13
C ASP A 97 12.49 -2.93 -1.22
N LEU A 98 12.35 -2.25 -0.08
CA LEU A 98 11.67 -0.96 0.04
C LEU A 98 12.59 0.22 -0.25
N PHE A 99 13.84 0.07 0.15
CA PHE A 99 14.89 1.06 -0.02
C PHE A 99 16.12 0.33 -0.55
N LEU A 100 16.76 0.90 -1.57
CA LEU A 100 18.00 0.37 -2.13
C LEU A 100 19.15 1.29 -1.73
N SER A 101 20.22 0.71 -1.19
CA SER A 101 21.41 1.46 -0.81
C SER A 101 22.00 2.22 -2.00
N GLY A 102 22.31 3.49 -1.79
CA GLY A 102 22.86 4.37 -2.83
C GLY A 102 21.82 4.97 -3.78
N THR A 103 20.52 4.78 -3.51
CA THR A 103 19.43 5.43 -4.26
C THR A 103 18.74 6.50 -3.41
N ASP A 104 18.27 7.56 -4.06
CA ASP A 104 17.51 8.62 -3.39
C ASP A 104 16.14 8.10 -2.96
N ALA A 105 15.80 8.27 -1.68
CA ALA A 105 14.50 7.90 -1.15
C ALA A 105 13.45 8.94 -1.56
N VAL A 106 12.55 8.55 -2.47
CA VAL A 106 11.47 9.42 -2.98
C VAL A 106 10.23 9.40 -2.07
N ASN A 107 10.03 8.30 -1.35
CA ASN A 107 8.83 8.06 -0.52
C ASN A 107 9.20 7.76 0.92
N MET A 108 8.30 8.10 1.84
CA MET A 108 8.33 7.71 3.23
C MET A 108 7.21 6.69 3.50
N TYR A 109 7.53 5.58 4.16
CA TYR A 109 6.56 4.54 4.50
C TYR A 109 6.28 4.51 5.99
N TYR A 110 5.02 4.28 6.34
CA TYR A 110 4.58 4.02 7.70
C TYR A 110 3.98 2.60 7.74
N SER A 111 4.56 1.71 8.54
CA SER A 111 4.09 0.32 8.64
C SER A 111 2.86 0.23 9.55
N LEU A 112 1.82 -0.45 9.06
CA LEU A 112 0.56 -0.66 9.79
C LEU A 112 0.53 -2.00 10.54
N ASP A 113 1.05 -3.08 9.95
CA ASP A 113 0.82 -4.46 10.44
C ASP A 113 2.07 -5.36 10.49
N SER A 114 3.25 -4.88 10.07
CA SER A 114 4.45 -5.71 9.98
C SER A 114 5.72 -5.04 10.51
N ASN A 115 6.65 -5.86 11.01
CA ASN A 115 8.02 -5.43 11.29
C ASN A 115 8.80 -5.32 9.97
N LEU A 116 9.36 -4.14 9.70
CA LEU A 116 10.38 -3.96 8.67
C LEU A 116 11.72 -4.46 9.26
N ALA A 117 12.44 -5.29 8.50
CA ALA A 117 13.87 -5.52 8.73
C ALA A 117 14.67 -4.48 7.92
N TYR A 118 15.70 -3.91 8.54
CA TYR A 118 16.58 -2.90 7.94
C TYR A 118 17.94 -3.51 7.58
#